data_AF-A0A7W1M017-F1
#
_entry.id   AF-A0A7W1M017-F1
#
_cell.length_a   1.000
_cell.length_b   1.000
_cell.length_c   1.000
_cell.angle_alpha   90.00
_cell.angle_beta   90.00
_cell.angle_gamma   90.00
#
_symmetry.space_group_name_H-M   'P 1'
#
loop_
_entity.id
_entity.type
_entity.pdbx_description
1 polymer ?
#
loop_
_entity_poly.entity_id
_entity_poly.type
_entity_poly.pdbx_seq_one_letter_code
_entity_poly.pdbx_strand_id
1 'polypeptide(L)'
;MSALAPRHLWKPVVITAALVFVYASVISKLGYDWWEDANYSHGLLIPFIIGYILWSERDRLRRVPARPSVWLGGAAVLCALLALWAGTAGAELFTQRMSLVLMLAGIVVYFWGLRLLRFMVVPFALLILAIPIPAIIFNKIAFPLQLFASRCAVWAMRLFDIPVLRQGNVIELMPLNATTPKRLEVVEACSG
;
A
#
# COMPACT_ATOMS: atom_id res chain seq x y z
N MET A 1 -33.59 1.84 14.31
CA MET A 1 -32.74 3.03 14.48
C MET A 1 -32.77 3.41 15.96
N SER A 2 -31.87 2.84 16.78
CA SER A 2 -31.68 3.29 18.16
C SER A 2 -30.75 4.49 18.14
N ALA A 3 -31.27 5.65 18.52
CA ALA A 3 -30.48 6.86 18.69
C ALA A 3 -29.38 6.58 19.71
N LEU A 4 -28.12 6.57 19.25
CA LEU A 4 -26.95 6.57 20.12
C LEU A 4 -27.00 7.85 20.95
N ALA A 5 -27.31 7.74 22.24
CA ALA A 5 -27.32 8.86 23.15
C ALA A 5 -25.95 9.58 23.14
N PRO A 6 -25.91 10.92 23.18
CA PRO A 6 -24.67 11.71 23.08
C PRO A 6 -23.65 11.37 24.17
N ARG A 7 -24.09 10.77 25.28
CA ARG A 7 -23.23 10.32 26.40
C ARG A 7 -22.37 9.09 26.11
N HIS A 8 -22.57 8.39 24.99
CA HIS A 8 -21.76 7.23 24.59
C HIS A 8 -20.87 7.49 23.36
N LEU A 9 -20.98 8.66 22.71
CA LEU A 9 -20.15 9.01 21.54
C LEU A 9 -18.69 9.32 21.89
N TRP A 10 -18.37 9.69 23.13
CA TRP A 10 -16.98 9.98 23.51
C TRP A 10 -16.09 8.74 23.47
N LYS A 11 -16.60 7.55 23.79
CA LYS A 11 -15.82 6.30 23.79
C LYS A 11 -15.23 5.98 22.40
N PRO A 12 -16.01 5.90 21.31
CA PRO A 12 -15.45 5.67 19.98
C PRO A 12 -14.53 6.81 19.54
N VAL A 13 -14.84 8.07 19.88
CA VAL A 13 -13.98 9.21 19.55
C VAL A 13 -12.60 9.08 20.21
N VAL A 14 -12.55 8.73 21.49
CA VAL A 14 -11.28 8.54 22.22
C VAL A 14 -10.49 7.36 21.65
N ILE A 15 -11.16 6.25 21.30
CA ILE A 15 -10.50 5.09 20.69
C ILE A 15 -9.92 5.45 19.32
N THR A 16 -10.69 6.13 18.48
CA THR A 16 -10.23 6.59 17.16
C THR A 16 -9.07 7.59 17.30
N ALA A 17 -9.14 8.53 18.23
CA ALA A 17 -8.06 9.48 18.48
C ALA A 17 -6.77 8.78 18.95
N ALA A 18 -6.89 7.81 19.87
CA ALA A 18 -5.75 7.02 20.33
C ALA A 18 -5.12 6.19 19.20
N LEU A 19 -5.94 5.58 18.34
CA LEU A 19 -5.46 4.87 17.15
C LEU A 19 -4.72 5.77 16.18
N VAL A 20 -5.30 6.93 15.86
CA VAL A 20 -4.67 7.91 14.97
C VAL A 20 -3.36 8.39 15.57
N PHE A 21 -3.28 8.61 16.89
CA PHE A 21 -2.06 9.01 17.57
C PHE A 21 -0.97 7.94 17.49
N VAL A 22 -1.30 6.67 17.80
CA VAL A 22 -0.36 5.54 17.77
C VAL A 22 0.16 5.28 16.36
N TYR A 23 -0.69 5.44 15.35
CA TYR A 23 -0.34 5.20 13.94
C TYR A 23 0.02 6.48 13.17
N ALA A 24 0.15 7.64 13.82
CA ALA A 24 0.41 8.91 13.15
C ALA A 24 1.71 8.89 12.33
N SER A 25 2.76 8.27 12.87
CA SER A 25 4.05 8.10 12.19
C SER A 25 3.94 7.18 10.97
N VAL A 26 3.09 6.15 11.03
CA VAL A 26 2.88 5.21 9.91
C VAL A 26 2.06 5.87 8.82
N ILE A 27 0.98 6.57 9.19
CA ILE A 27 0.09 7.26 8.25
C ILE A 27 0.82 8.42 7.55
N SER A 28 1.63 9.20 8.28
CA SER A 28 2.41 10.30 7.69
C SER A 28 3.44 9.80 6.68
N LYS A 29 4.19 8.75 7.01
CA LYS A 29 5.12 8.12 6.06
C LYS A 29 4.39 7.56 4.84
N LEU A 30 3.27 6.89 5.05
CA LEU A 30 2.48 6.33 3.95
C LEU A 30 1.94 7.44 3.03
N GLY A 31 1.49 8.56 3.60
CA GLY A 31 1.05 9.73 2.84
C GLY A 31 2.19 10.39 2.06
N TYR A 32 3.39 10.44 2.63
CA TYR A 32 4.58 10.91 1.95
C TYR A 32 4.94 10.00 0.75
N ASP A 33 4.96 8.68 0.96
CA ASP A 33 5.22 7.72 -0.11
C ASP A 33 4.20 7.83 -1.26
N TRP A 34 2.91 8.01 -0.94
CA TRP A 34 1.87 8.21 -1.94
C TRP A 34 2.00 9.53 -2.70
N TRP A 35 2.65 10.54 -2.13
CA TRP A 35 2.82 11.83 -2.77
C TRP A 35 4.08 11.88 -3.65
N GLU A 36 5.16 11.25 -3.18
CA GLU A 36 6.48 11.40 -3.77
C GLU A 36 6.84 10.27 -4.74
N ASP A 37 6.33 9.05 -4.52
CA ASP A 37 6.61 7.91 -5.39
C ASP A 37 5.54 7.77 -6.48
N ALA A 38 5.93 8.02 -7.73
CA ALA A 38 5.08 7.86 -8.92
C ALA A 38 4.46 6.45 -9.03
N ASN A 39 5.15 5.41 -8.53
CA ASN A 39 4.65 4.04 -8.57
C ASN A 39 3.49 3.82 -7.59
N TYR A 40 3.39 4.63 -6.53
CA TYR A 40 2.41 4.50 -5.46
C TYR A 40 1.43 5.67 -5.35
N SER A 41 1.41 6.60 -6.32
CA SER A 41 0.48 7.74 -6.35
C SER A 41 -0.99 7.34 -6.32
N HIS A 42 -1.31 6.16 -6.86
CA HIS A 42 -2.65 5.58 -6.81
C HIS A 42 -3.14 5.33 -5.37
N GLY A 43 -2.23 5.19 -4.40
CA GLY A 43 -2.54 5.03 -2.99
C GLY A 43 -3.34 6.18 -2.39
N LEU A 44 -3.19 7.40 -2.93
CA LEU A 44 -3.92 8.58 -2.47
C LEU A 44 -5.44 8.49 -2.74
N LEU A 45 -5.85 7.79 -3.81
CA LEU A 45 -7.26 7.61 -4.17
C LEU A 45 -7.93 6.48 -3.36
N ILE A 46 -7.16 5.54 -2.82
CA ILE A 46 -7.68 4.34 -2.17
C ILE A 46 -8.54 4.65 -0.93
N PRO A 47 -8.14 5.56 0.00
CA PRO A 47 -8.98 5.93 1.13
C PRO A 47 -10.37 6.47 0.71
N PHE A 48 -10.43 7.22 -0.38
CA PHE A 48 -11.69 7.75 -0.92
C PHE A 48 -12.58 6.63 -1.49
N ILE A 49 -11.98 5.70 -2.24
CA ILE A 49 -12.69 4.54 -2.79
C ILE A 49 -13.21 3.64 -1.66
N ILE A 50 -12.39 3.38 -0.64
CA ILE A 50 -12.81 2.64 0.56
C ILE A 50 -14.00 3.34 1.23
N GLY A 51 -13.91 4.65 1.44
CA GLY A 51 -15.00 5.45 2.00
C GLY A 51 -16.29 5.34 1.17
N TYR A 52 -16.18 5.42 -0.16
CA TYR A 52 -17.31 5.27 -1.06
C TYR A 52 -17.94 3.87 -1.00
N ILE A 53 -17.13 2.80 -1.00
CA ILE A 53 -17.63 1.42 -0.89
C ILE A 53 -18.37 1.24 0.43
N LEU A 54 -17.79 1.71 1.55
CA LEU A 54 -18.43 1.62 2.86
C LEU A 54 -19.73 2.43 2.92
N TRP A 55 -19.78 3.57 2.26
CA TRP A 55 -20.99 4.38 2.15
C TRP A 55 -22.07 3.70 1.30
N SER A 56 -21.70 3.15 0.15
CA SER A 56 -22.61 2.48 -0.78
C SER A 56 -23.17 1.18 -0.18
N GLU A 57 -22.34 0.40 0.52
CA GLU A 57 -22.72 -0.88 1.12
C GLU A 57 -23.28 -0.73 2.55
N ARG A 58 -23.47 0.49 3.06
CA ARG A 58 -23.91 0.76 4.45
C ARG A 58 -25.17 0.00 4.83
N ASP A 59 -26.13 -0.10 3.91
CA ASP A 59 -27.43 -0.73 4.18
C ASP A 59 -27.31 -2.26 4.20
N ARG A 60 -26.40 -2.82 3.40
CA ARG A 60 -26.04 -4.24 3.44
C ARG A 60 -25.26 -4.58 4.72
N LEU A 61 -24.28 -3.75 5.08
CA LEU A 61 -23.48 -3.90 6.31
C LEU A 61 -24.36 -3.82 7.57
N ARG A 62 -25.37 -2.95 7.59
CA ARG A 62 -26.33 -2.83 8.70
C ARG A 62 -27.23 -4.04 8.89
N ARG A 63 -27.49 -4.81 7.83
CA ARG A 63 -28.32 -6.03 7.89
C ARG A 63 -27.55 -7.26 8.38
N VAL A 64 -26.21 -7.19 8.41
CA VAL A 64 -25.39 -8.30 8.91
C VAL A 64 -25.57 -8.40 10.43
N PRO A 65 -25.97 -9.58 10.97
CA PRO A 65 -26.10 -9.75 12.40
C PRO A 65 -24.73 -9.61 13.07
N ALA A 66 -24.58 -8.58 13.91
CA ALA A 66 -23.36 -8.35 14.68
C ALA A 66 -23.20 -9.49 15.70
N ARG A 67 -22.11 -10.24 15.58
CA ARG A 67 -21.71 -11.29 16.53
C ARG A 67 -20.29 -10.96 17.01
N PRO A 68 -20.14 -10.01 17.95
CA PRO A 68 -18.82 -9.56 18.40
C PRO A 68 -18.01 -10.75 18.91
N SER A 69 -16.74 -10.81 18.50
CA SER A 69 -15.81 -11.80 19.01
C SER A 69 -14.71 -11.08 19.77
N VAL A 70 -14.96 -10.86 21.06
CA VAL A 70 -14.06 -10.10 21.96
C VAL A 70 -12.69 -10.77 22.06
N TRP A 71 -12.65 -12.11 22.16
CA TRP A 71 -11.40 -12.87 22.26
C TRP A 71 -10.58 -12.79 20.97
N LEU A 72 -11.18 -13.09 19.81
CA LEU A 72 -10.45 -13.07 18.53
C LEU A 72 -10.07 -11.64 18.11
N GLY A 73 -10.98 -10.68 18.29
CA GLY A 73 -10.70 -9.27 18.02
C GLY A 73 -9.63 -8.71 18.94
N GLY A 74 -9.70 -9.03 20.24
CA GLY A 74 -8.70 -8.62 21.22
C GLY A 74 -7.32 -9.23 20.96
N ALA A 75 -7.28 -10.52 20.62
CA ALA A 75 -6.04 -11.19 20.21
C ALA A 75 -5.45 -10.55 18.93
N ALA A 76 -6.28 -10.24 17.93
CA ALA A 76 -5.83 -9.57 16.70
C ALA A 76 -5.29 -8.16 16.97
N VAL A 77 -5.95 -7.39 17.84
CA VAL A 77 -5.47 -6.06 18.27
C VAL A 77 -4.14 -6.16 19.02
N LEU A 78 -4.00 -7.12 19.93
CA LEU A 78 -2.75 -7.35 20.64
C LEU A 78 -1.63 -7.74 19.68
N CYS A 79 -1.89 -8.67 18.75
CA CYS A 79 -0.94 -9.04 17.70
C CYS A 79 -0.56 -7.84 16.83
N ALA A 80 -1.50 -6.96 16.49
CA ALA A 80 -1.22 -5.75 15.73
C ALA A 80 -0.30 -4.78 16.50
N LEU A 81 -0.51 -4.61 17.81
CA LEU A 81 0.37 -3.79 18.65
C LEU A 81 1.77 -4.39 18.77
N LEU A 82 1.87 -5.71 18.94
CA LEU A 82 3.16 -6.42 18.95
C LEU A 82 3.88 -6.30 17.60
N ALA A 83 3.15 -6.41 16.50
CA ALA A 83 3.69 -6.24 15.15
C ALA A 83 4.15 -4.79 14.92
N LEU A 84 3.39 -3.80 15.40
CA LEU A 84 3.80 -2.40 15.35
C LEU A 84 5.09 -2.20 16.14
N TRP A 85 5.16 -2.72 17.37
CA TRP A 85 6.34 -2.64 18.21
C TRP A 85 7.55 -3.31 17.55
N ALA A 86 7.40 -4.54 17.06
CA ALA A 86 8.45 -5.27 16.35
C ALA A 86 8.90 -4.53 15.09
N GLY A 87 7.96 -3.98 14.31
CA GLY A 87 8.26 -3.19 13.12
C GLY A 87 9.00 -1.88 13.46
N THR A 88 8.66 -1.23 14.57
CA THR A 88 9.42 -0.05 15.05
C THR A 88 10.80 -0.41 15.55
N ALA A 89 10.95 -1.51 16.30
CA ALA A 89 12.23 -1.98 16.82
C ALA A 89 13.17 -2.48 15.71
N GLY A 90 12.63 -3.15 14.68
CA GLY A 90 13.36 -3.63 13.52
C GLY A 90 13.53 -2.60 12.39
N ALA A 91 13.07 -1.36 12.59
CA ALA A 91 13.04 -0.31 11.55
C ALA A 91 12.36 -0.75 10.23
N GLU A 92 11.39 -1.66 10.30
CA GLU A 92 10.74 -2.27 9.14
C GLU A 92 9.38 -1.62 8.87
N LEU A 93 9.34 -0.75 7.87
CA LEU A 93 8.13 0.01 7.51
C LEU A 93 6.98 -0.88 7.02
N PHE A 94 7.28 -1.98 6.32
CA PHE A 94 6.25 -2.88 5.81
C PHE A 94 5.47 -3.56 6.93
N THR A 95 6.17 -4.09 7.94
CA THR A 95 5.55 -4.67 9.14
C THR A 95 4.71 -3.65 9.90
N GLN A 96 5.18 -2.41 10.04
CA GLN A 96 4.41 -1.33 10.64
C GLN A 96 3.11 -1.04 9.88
N ARG A 97 3.15 -0.95 8.55
CA ARG A 97 1.97 -0.72 7.69
C ARG A 97 0.99 -1.91 7.73
N MET A 98 1.49 -3.15 7.69
CA MET A 98 0.66 -4.35 7.82
C MET A 98 -0.01 -4.43 9.20
N SER A 99 0.66 -3.96 10.25
CA SER A 99 0.06 -3.89 11.59
C SER A 99 -1.16 -2.97 11.64
N LEU A 100 -1.18 -1.88 10.85
CA LEU A 100 -2.35 -0.98 10.74
C LEU A 100 -3.56 -1.73 10.15
N VAL A 101 -3.35 -2.51 9.09
CA VAL A 101 -4.39 -3.32 8.45
C VAL A 101 -4.94 -4.35 9.46
N LEU A 102 -4.06 -5.03 10.17
CA LEU A 102 -4.43 -6.02 11.18
C LEU A 102 -5.18 -5.37 12.35
N MET A 103 -4.77 -4.19 12.79
CA MET A 103 -5.45 -3.41 13.83
C MET A 103 -6.89 -3.07 13.42
N LEU A 104 -7.08 -2.54 12.21
CA LEU A 104 -8.41 -2.22 11.68
C LEU A 104 -9.28 -3.47 11.56
N ALA A 105 -8.73 -4.58 11.07
CA ALA A 105 -9.44 -5.86 11.01
C ALA A 105 -9.82 -6.37 12.41
N GLY A 106 -8.91 -6.26 13.38
CA GLY A 106 -9.13 -6.64 14.77
C GLY A 106 -10.27 -5.84 15.41
N ILE A 107 -10.32 -4.53 15.18
CA ILE A 107 -11.40 -3.65 15.66
C ILE A 107 -12.75 -4.06 15.06
N VAL A 108 -12.80 -4.33 13.74
CA VAL A 108 -14.03 -4.79 13.08
C VAL A 108 -14.52 -6.11 13.69
N VAL A 109 -13.61 -7.06 13.94
CA VAL A 109 -13.93 -8.35 14.55
C VAL A 109 -14.36 -8.21 16.02
N TYR A 110 -13.73 -7.30 16.75
CA TYR A 110 -14.04 -7.05 18.16
C TYR A 110 -15.48 -6.53 18.34
N PHE A 111 -15.90 -5.57 17.52
CA PHE A 111 -17.22 -4.93 17.64
C PHE A 111 -18.33 -5.62 16.84
N TRP A 112 -18.05 -6.11 15.64
CA TRP A 112 -19.07 -6.66 14.73
C TRP A 112 -18.88 -8.15 14.41
N GLY A 113 -17.69 -8.70 14.63
CA GLY A 113 -17.37 -10.10 14.42
C GLY A 113 -16.79 -10.42 13.04
N LEU A 114 -16.34 -11.67 12.88
CA LEU A 114 -15.73 -12.18 11.64
C LEU A 114 -16.66 -12.12 10.42
N ARG A 115 -17.99 -12.17 10.64
CA ARG A 115 -18.95 -12.11 9.53
C ARG A 115 -18.88 -10.79 8.81
N LEU A 116 -18.81 -9.67 9.54
CA LEU A 116 -18.70 -8.35 8.92
C LEU A 116 -17.38 -8.18 8.18
N LEU A 117 -16.28 -8.71 8.76
CA LEU A 117 -14.97 -8.68 8.11
C LEU A 117 -15.00 -9.31 6.70
N ARG A 118 -15.76 -10.40 6.51
CA ARG A 118 -15.94 -11.04 5.19
C ARG A 118 -16.63 -10.14 4.17
N PHE A 119 -17.57 -9.30 4.60
CA PHE A 119 -18.20 -8.31 3.72
C PHE A 119 -17.26 -7.13 3.43
N MET A 120 -16.28 -6.88 4.29
CA MET A 120 -15.27 -5.82 4.12
C MET A 120 -13.99 -6.29 3.42
N VAL A 121 -13.96 -7.50 2.85
CA VAL A 121 -12.76 -8.05 2.18
C VAL A 121 -12.26 -7.12 1.07
N VAL A 122 -13.16 -6.52 0.29
CA VAL A 122 -12.77 -5.59 -0.78
C VAL A 122 -12.07 -4.34 -0.23
N PRO A 123 -12.65 -3.59 0.74
CA PRO A 123 -11.95 -2.51 1.44
C PRO A 123 -10.56 -2.90 1.98
N PHE A 124 -10.44 -4.05 2.64
CA PHE A 124 -9.18 -4.51 3.21
C PHE A 124 -8.17 -4.91 2.13
N ALA A 125 -8.62 -5.53 1.03
CA ALA A 125 -7.77 -5.87 -0.10
C ALA A 125 -7.22 -4.61 -0.79
N LEU A 126 -8.06 -3.59 -0.96
CA LEU A 126 -7.62 -2.28 -1.48
C LEU A 126 -6.60 -1.62 -0.54
N LEU A 127 -6.83 -1.68 0.77
CA LEU A 127 -5.88 -1.13 1.74
C LEU A 127 -4.52 -1.83 1.70
N ILE A 128 -4.50 -3.16 1.53
CA ILE A 128 -3.26 -3.94 1.35
C ILE A 128 -2.57 -3.56 0.04
N LEU A 129 -3.34 -3.36 -1.04
CA LEU A 129 -2.80 -2.93 -2.33
C LEU A 129 -2.17 -1.53 -2.26
N ALA A 130 -2.69 -0.65 -1.40
CA ALA A 130 -2.16 0.70 -1.18
C ALA A 130 -0.80 0.71 -0.45
N ILE A 131 -0.41 -0.40 0.19
CA ILE A 131 0.81 -0.47 1.00
C ILE A 131 2.01 -0.72 0.09
N PRO A 132 3.03 0.16 0.11
CA PRO A 132 4.23 -0.05 -0.68
C PRO A 132 4.95 -1.32 -0.25
N ILE A 133 5.25 -2.16 -1.24
CA ILE A 133 6.00 -3.41 -1.08
C ILE A 133 7.44 -3.05 -0.65
N PRO A 134 8.10 -3.87 0.19
CA PRO A 134 9.49 -3.63 0.57
C PRO A 134 10.39 -3.45 -0.66
N ALA A 135 11.20 -2.39 -0.67
CA ALA A 135 12.12 -2.07 -1.76
C ALA A 135 13.04 -3.24 -2.12
N ILE A 136 13.38 -4.10 -1.16
CA ILE A 136 14.19 -5.30 -1.37
C ILE A 136 13.49 -6.28 -2.33
N ILE A 137 12.19 -6.49 -2.16
CA ILE A 137 11.39 -7.37 -3.01
C ILE A 137 11.19 -6.70 -4.37
N PHE A 138 10.87 -5.41 -4.36
CA PHE A 138 10.69 -4.64 -5.59
C PHE A 138 11.96 -4.68 -6.46
N ASN A 139 13.13 -4.35 -5.90
CA ASN A 139 14.40 -4.34 -6.62
C ASN A 139 14.80 -5.73 -7.13
N LYS A 140 14.51 -6.80 -6.38
CA LYS A 140 14.78 -8.18 -6.84
C LYS A 140 13.97 -8.57 -8.08
N ILE A 141 12.79 -7.99 -8.29
CA ILE A 141 11.91 -8.31 -9.42
C ILE A 141 12.10 -7.31 -10.56
N ALA A 142 12.14 -6.01 -10.23
CA ALA A 142 12.28 -4.93 -11.19
C ALA A 142 13.62 -5.01 -11.93
N PHE A 143 14.72 -5.30 -11.24
CA PHE A 143 16.04 -5.29 -11.86
C PHE A 143 16.23 -6.36 -12.96
N PRO A 144 15.85 -7.64 -12.77
CA PRO A 144 15.84 -8.63 -13.86
C PRO A 144 14.95 -8.23 -15.04
N LEU A 145 13.78 -7.65 -14.76
CA LEU A 145 12.84 -7.23 -15.79
C LEU A 145 13.38 -6.07 -16.62
N GLN A 146 14.02 -5.10 -15.95
CA GLN A 146 14.72 -3.98 -16.58
C GLN A 146 15.89 -4.45 -17.45
N LEU A 147 16.67 -5.44 -16.99
CA LEU A 147 17.73 -6.06 -17.79
C LEU A 147 17.17 -6.81 -19.02
N PHE A 148 16.01 -7.46 -18.88
CA PHE A 148 15.34 -8.11 -20.00
C PHE A 148 14.82 -7.09 -21.01
N ALA A 149 14.13 -6.04 -20.56
CA ALA A 149 13.66 -4.93 -21.40
C ALA A 149 14.83 -4.28 -22.14
N SER A 150 15.93 -4.00 -21.44
CA SER A 150 17.17 -3.49 -22.04
C SER A 150 17.74 -4.41 -23.13
N ARG A 151 17.67 -5.74 -22.94
CA ARG A 151 18.11 -6.71 -23.96
C ARG A 151 17.21 -6.68 -25.19
N CYS A 152 15.89 -6.67 -25.01
CA CYS A 152 14.94 -6.60 -26.11
C CYS A 152 15.08 -5.28 -26.90
N ALA A 153 15.25 -4.15 -26.19
CA ALA A 153 15.43 -2.83 -26.81
C ALA A 153 16.72 -2.78 -27.66
N VAL A 154 17.85 -3.26 -27.13
CA VAL A 154 19.12 -3.32 -27.88
C VAL A 154 19.02 -4.29 -29.05
N TRP A 155 18.34 -5.42 -28.90
CA TRP A 155 18.12 -6.37 -29.99
C TRP A 155 17.31 -5.74 -31.13
N ALA A 156 16.22 -5.02 -30.81
CA ALA A 156 15.44 -4.28 -31.79
C ALA A 156 16.28 -3.18 -32.48
N MET A 157 17.05 -2.38 -31.73
CA MET A 157 17.88 -1.31 -32.31
C MET A 157 19.01 -1.83 -33.21
N ARG A 158 19.61 -2.98 -32.87
CA ARG A 158 20.60 -3.64 -33.73
C ARG A 158 19.99 -4.17 -35.03
N LEU A 159 18.72 -4.56 -35.02
CA LEU A 159 18.02 -4.97 -36.24
C LEU A 159 17.87 -3.81 -37.24
N PHE A 160 17.91 -2.56 -36.76
CA PHE A 160 17.88 -1.34 -37.57
C PHE A 160 19.27 -0.71 -37.78
N ASP A 161 20.37 -1.46 -37.55
CA ASP A 161 21.76 -1.01 -37.72
C ASP A 161 22.16 0.25 -36.92
N ILE A 162 21.45 0.53 -35.82
CA ILE A 162 21.81 1.64 -34.92
C ILE A 162 22.93 1.14 -33.97
N PRO A 163 24.10 1.79 -33.92
CA PRO A 163 25.17 1.40 -33.01
C PRO A 163 24.78 1.74 -31.56
N VAL A 164 24.64 0.70 -30.73
CA VAL A 164 24.21 0.81 -29.33
C VAL A 164 25.13 0.03 -28.40
N LEU A 165 25.61 0.69 -27.35
CA LEU A 165 26.37 0.09 -26.25
C LEU A 165 25.47 -0.07 -25.02
N ARG A 166 25.42 -1.29 -24.46
CA ARG A 166 24.63 -1.60 -23.27
C ARG A 166 25.54 -1.80 -22.06
N GLN A 167 25.36 -1.01 -21.01
CA GLN A 167 26.00 -1.20 -19.72
C GLN A 167 24.92 -1.44 -18.65
N GLY A 168 24.63 -2.71 -18.37
CA GLY A 168 23.56 -3.08 -17.44
C GLY A 168 22.18 -2.65 -17.96
N ASN A 169 21.55 -1.70 -17.25
CA ASN A 169 20.26 -1.08 -17.57
C ASN A 169 20.40 0.30 -18.25
N VAL A 170 21.64 0.75 -18.49
CA VAL A 170 21.96 1.98 -19.19
C VAL A 170 22.26 1.64 -20.64
N ILE A 171 21.54 2.29 -21.55
CA ILE A 171 21.73 2.19 -22.98
C ILE A 171 22.38 3.50 -23.44
N GLU A 172 23.62 3.41 -23.92
CA GLU A 172 24.32 4.53 -24.54
C GLU A 172 24.10 4.47 -26.05
N LEU A 173 23.51 5.53 -26.58
CA LEU A 173 23.20 5.68 -28.00
C LEU A 173 24.05 6.80 -28.59
N MET A 174 24.54 6.59 -29.81
CA MET A 174 25.09 7.66 -30.64
C MET A 174 24.14 7.90 -31.82
N PRO A 175 23.27 8.92 -31.74
CA PRO A 175 22.38 9.26 -32.84
C PRO A 175 23.17 9.64 -34.10
N LEU A 176 22.67 9.24 -35.27
CA LEU A 176 23.19 9.73 -36.56
C LEU A 176 23.07 11.27 -36.57
N ASN A 177 24.21 11.95 -36.74
CA ASN A 177 24.42 13.42 -36.67
C ASN A 177 24.59 14.06 -35.28
N ALA A 178 24.78 13.30 -34.20
CA ALA A 178 25.11 13.85 -32.88
C ALA A 178 26.59 13.68 -32.52
N THR A 179 27.23 14.73 -31.99
CA THR A 179 28.62 14.72 -31.50
C THR A 179 28.74 14.26 -30.04
N THR A 180 27.63 14.11 -29.32
CA THR A 180 27.61 13.67 -27.92
C THR A 180 26.79 12.38 -27.74
N PRO A 181 27.33 11.36 -27.06
CA PRO A 181 26.57 10.15 -26.72
C PRO A 181 25.46 10.47 -25.73
N LYS A 182 24.26 9.92 -25.94
CA LYS A 182 23.10 10.10 -25.06
C LYS A 182 22.91 8.85 -24.22
N ARG A 183 22.82 9.02 -22.90
CA ARG A 183 22.56 7.93 -21.94
C ARG A 183 21.06 7.84 -21.70
N LEU A 184 20.49 6.66 -21.89
CA LEU A 184 19.11 6.34 -21.54
C LEU A 184 19.13 5.23 -20.49
N GLU A 185 18.64 5.54 -19.30
CA GLU A 185 18.38 4.52 -18.30
C GLU A 185 16.96 3.99 -18.50
N VAL A 186 16.80 2.67 -18.59
CA VAL A 186 15.46 2.10 -18.82
C VAL A 186 14.53 2.35 -17.63
N VAL A 187 15.06 2.57 -16.41
CA VAL A 187 14.23 2.96 -15.26
C VAL A 187 13.58 4.32 -15.51
N GLU A 188 14.38 5.33 -15.87
CA GLU A 188 13.92 6.70 -16.09
C GLU A 188 13.04 6.81 -17.35
N ALA A 189 13.32 6.00 -18.39
CA ALA A 189 12.50 5.94 -19.59
C ALA A 189 11.14 5.21 -19.39
N CYS A 190 11.01 4.38 -18.36
CA CYS A 190 9.76 3.69 -18.02
C CYS A 190 8.96 4.35 -16.88
N SER A 191 9.56 5.30 -16.16
CA SER A 191 8.95 6.03 -15.04
C SER A 191 8.57 7.48 -15.38
N GLY A 192 8.28 7.74 -16.66
CA GLY A 192 7.95 9.07 -17.20
C GLY A 192 6.82 9.79 -16.46
#